data_AF-A0A822FAI6-F1
#
_entry.id   AF-A0A822FAI6-F1
#
_cell.length_a   1.000
_cell.length_b   1.000
_cell.length_c   1.000
_cell.angle_alpha   90.00
_cell.angle_beta   90.00
_cell.angle_gamma   90.00
#
_symmetry.space_group_name_H-M   'P 1'
#
loop_
_entity.id
_entity.type
_entity.pdbx_description
1 polymer ?
#
loop_
_entity_poly.entity_id
_entity_poly.type
_entity_poly.pdbx_seq_one_letter_code
_entity_poly.pdbx_strand_id
1 'polypeptide(L)' 'MIWEHNVTIIVMLTKLKEMGREKCAQYWPIDRSVRYGYFIIDPLGEYHMSQYLLSEFKLT' A
#
# COMPACT_ATOMS: atom_id res chain seq x y z
N MET A 1 -5.24 -13.66 3.65
CA MET A 1 -4.05 -12.78 3.61
C MET A 1 -4.26 -11.51 4.43
N ILE A 2 -4.70 -10.37 3.86
CA ILE A 2 -4.88 -9.12 4.64
C ILE A 2 -6.24 -9.11 5.35
N TRP A 3 -7.33 -9.10 4.57
CA TRP A 3 -8.70 -9.09 5.09
C TRP A 3 -9.01 -10.31 5.96
N GLU A 4 -8.71 -11.52 5.46
CA GLU A 4 -8.99 -12.78 6.18
C GLU A 4 -8.32 -12.90 7.55
N HIS A 5 -7.20 -12.20 7.76
CA HIS A 5 -6.46 -12.22 9.03
C HIS A 5 -6.62 -10.93 9.83
N ASN A 6 -7.54 -10.03 9.44
CA ASN A 6 -7.76 -8.73 10.09
C ASN A 6 -6.46 -7.93 10.27
N VAL A 7 -5.57 -7.96 9.27
CA VAL A 7 -4.30 -7.22 9.30
C VAL A 7 -4.59 -5.73 9.23
N THR A 8 -4.08 -4.98 10.21
CA THR A 8 -4.26 -3.52 10.29
C THR A 8 -3.05 -2.72 9.81
N ILE A 9 -1.86 -3.34 9.77
CA ILE A 9 -0.60 -2.69 9.41
C ILE A 9 0.16 -3.57 8.43
N ILE A 10 0.62 -2.98 7.32
CA ILE A 10 1.50 -3.62 6.35
C ILE A 10 2.84 -2.88 6.39
N VAL A 11 3.93 -3.61 6.60
CA VAL A 11 5.29 -3.04 6.59
C VAL A 11 5.97 -3.44 5.28
N MET A 12 6.16 -2.47 4.38
CA MET A 12 6.91 -2.66 3.14
C MET A 12 8.39 -2.33 3.36
N LEU A 13 9.26 -3.32 3.18
CA LEU A 13 10.70 -3.20 3.47
C LEU A 13 11.58 -2.87 2.25
N THR A 14 10.99 -2.83 1.05
CA THR A 14 11.72 -2.61 -0.21
C THR A 14 11.02 -1.55 -1.05
N LYS A 15 11.77 -0.88 -1.93
CA LYS A 15 11.19 0.00 -2.95
C LYS A 15 10.62 -0.83 -4.10
N LEU A 16 9.74 -0.25 -4.92
CA LEU A 16 9.24 -0.93 -6.13
C LEU A 16 10.37 -1.33 -7.07
N LYS A 17 11.39 -0.47 -7.19
CA LYS A 17 12.60 -0.71 -7.98
C LYS A 17 13.86 -0.38 -7.20
N GLU A 18 14.87 -1.25 -7.31
CA GLU A 18 16.20 -1.08 -6.72
C GLU A 18 17.27 -1.42 -7.76
N MET A 19 18.25 -0.54 -7.95
CA MET A 19 19.31 -0.70 -8.97
C MET A 19 18.75 -1.02 -10.37
N GLY A 20 17.63 -0.38 -10.73
CA GLY A 20 16.94 -0.57 -12.02
C GLY A 20 16.15 -1.87 -12.16
N ARG A 21 16.15 -2.74 -11.14
CA ARG A 21 15.38 -3.99 -11.15
C ARG A 21 14.10 -3.85 -10.35
N GLU A 22 13.02 -4.43 -10.85
CA GLU A 22 11.76 -4.54 -10.14
C GLU A 22 11.89 -5.51 -8.96
N LYS A 23 11.41 -5.08 -7.80
CA LYS A 23 11.44 -5.84 -6.54
C LYS A 23 10.05 -6.12 -6.01
N CYS A 24 9.11 -5.22 -6.26
CA CYS A 24 7.73 -5.34 -5.82
C CYS A 24 6.81 -4.66 -6.82
N ALA A 25 5.67 -5.29 -7.08
CA ALA A 25 4.58 -4.64 -7.80
C ALA A 25 3.84 -3.69 -6.85
N GLN A 26 3.34 -2.58 -7.39
CA GLN A 26 2.53 -1.67 -6.59
C GLN A 26 1.14 -2.25 -6.35
N TYR A 27 0.83 -2.58 -5.09
CA TYR A 27 -0.42 -3.23 -4.69
C TYR A 27 -1.39 -2.30 -3.96
N TRP A 28 -1.09 -0.99 -3.90
CA TRP A 28 -1.93 0.03 -3.28
C TRP A 28 -2.20 1.19 -4.25
N PRO A 29 -3.35 1.89 -4.11
CA PRO A 29 -3.66 3.09 -4.87
C PRO A 29 -2.83 4.29 -4.41
N ILE A 30 -2.54 5.24 -5.32
CA ILE A 30 -1.89 6.52 -4.96
C ILE A 30 -2.95 7.61 -4.83
N ASP A 31 -3.61 7.97 -5.94
CA ASP A 31 -4.48 9.16 -5.97
C ASP A 31 -5.97 8.90 -5.87
N ARG A 32 -6.42 7.68 -6.21
CA ARG A 32 -7.84 7.35 -6.34
C ARG A 32 -8.14 5.94 -5.88
N SER A 33 -9.37 5.71 -5.47
CA SER A 33 -9.88 4.39 -5.12
C SER A 33 -9.64 3.38 -6.24
N VAL A 34 -9.16 2.19 -5.87
CA VAL A 34 -8.93 1.09 -6.81
C VAL A 34 -9.60 -0.17 -6.30
N ARG A 35 -10.21 -0.93 -7.22
CA ARG A 35 -10.85 -2.20 -6.93
C ARG A 35 -9.87 -3.36 -7.13
N TYR A 36 -9.69 -4.17 -6.09
CA TYR A 36 -8.93 -5.41 -6.10
C TYR A 36 -9.89 -6.57 -5.78
N GLY A 37 -10.49 -7.16 -6.82
CA GLY A 37 -11.48 -8.23 -6.67
C GLY A 37 -12.77 -7.74 -6.00
N TYR A 38 -13.05 -8.23 -4.78
CA TYR A 38 -14.20 -7.82 -3.99
C TYR A 38 -13.95 -6.59 -3.12
N PHE A 39 -12.70 -6.12 -3.06
CA PHE A 39 -12.28 -5.04 -2.20
C PHE A 39 -12.11 -3.73 -2.97
N ILE A 40 -12.46 -2.62 -2.34
CA ILE A 40 -12.14 -1.26 -2.75
C ILE A 40 -11.18 -0.68 -1.73
N ILE A 41 -10.02 -0.23 -2.21
CA ILE A 41 -9.02 0.44 -1.38
C ILE A 41 -9.08 1.93 -1.69
N ASP A 42 -9.39 2.74 -0.69
CA ASP A 42 -9.41 4.20 -0.78
C ASP A 42 -8.15 4.77 -0.09
N PRO A 43 -7.33 5.57 -0.77
CA PRO A 43 -6.24 6.30 -0.12
C PRO A 43 -6.82 7.44 0.73
N LEU A 44 -6.45 7.49 2.02
CA LEU A 44 -6.91 8.51 2.97
C LEU A 44 -5.89 9.62 3.17
N GLY A 45 -4.61 9.25 3.19
CA GLY A 45 -3.52 10.19 3.45
C GLY A 45 -2.16 9.54 3.32
N GLU A 46 -1.15 10.38 3.07
CA GLU A 46 0.24 9.97 2.99
C GLU A 46 1.10 10.95 3.78
N TYR A 47 1.96 10.41 4.64
CA TYR A 47 2.81 11.15 5.55
C TYR A 47 4.27 10.80 5.29
N HIS A 48 5.05 11.80 4.89
CA HIS A 48 6.48 11.66 4.68
C HIS A 48 7.22 11.79 6.01
N MET A 49 7.76 10.69 6.49
CA MET A 49 8.68 10.68 7.63
C MET A 49 10.12 10.78 7.12
N SER A 50 11.07 11.00 8.04
CA SER A 50 12.49 11.15 7.67
C SER A 50 13.10 9.91 7.01
N GLN A 51 12.58 8.71 7.32
CA GLN A 51 13.15 7.43 6.88
C GLN A 51 12.16 6.52 6.12
N TYR A 52 10.87 6.80 6.18
CA TYR A 52 9.82 5.97 5.58
C TYR A 52 8.60 6.81 5.21
N LEU A 53 7.67 6.17 4.51
CA LEU A 53 6.38 6.72 4.12
C LEU A 53 5.29 5.98 4.88
N LEU A 54 4.37 6.71 5.50
CA LEU A 54 3.16 6.13 6.09
C LEU A 54 1.99 6.48 5.18
N SER A 55 1.34 5.48 4.60
CA SER A 55 0.14 5.66 3.79
C SER A 55 -1.05 5.02 4.51
N GLU A 56 -2.13 5.78 4.68
CA GLU A 56 -3.37 5.33 5.30
C GLU A 56 -4.40 4.95 4.24
N PHE A 57 -5.05 3.81 4.43
CA PHE A 57 -6.04 3.29 3.51
C PHE A 57 -7.30 2.87 4.24
N LYS A 58 -8.44 3.10 3.60
CA LYS A 58 -9.71 2.48 3.97
C LYS A 58 -9.98 1.31 3.03
N LEU A 59 -10.37 0.18 3.61
CA LEU A 59 -10.78 -1.01 2.89
C LEU A 59 -12.31 -1.13 3.00
N THR A 60 -12.99 -1.23 1.86
CA THR A 60 -14.44 -1.41 1.74
C THR A 60 -14.78 -2.62 0.88
#